data_AF-A0A3P9I299-F1
#
_entry.id   AF-A0A3P9I299-F1
#
_cell.length_a   1.000
_cell.length_b   1.000
_cell.length_c   1.000
_cell.angle_alpha   90.00
_cell.angle_beta   90.00
_cell.angle_gamma   90.00
#
_symmetry.space_group_name_H-M   'P 1'
#
loop_
_entity.id
_entity.type
_entity.pdbx_description
1 polymer ?
#
loop_
_entity_poly.entity_id
_entity_poly.type
_entity_poly.pdbx_seq_one_letter_code
_entity_poly.pdbx_strand_id
1 'polypeptide(L)'
;MLQQAPPMIKVSIPSLETEVDESGKSRKLFRVEVLFNERKHYVLRRNGDFQSLHKKLKKIINTPDFPSKRNPHLRTKPMEQRRQELQVYVRSSIKMKMCRRLCWTSST
;
A
#
# COMPACT_ATOMS: atom_id res chain seq x y z
N MET A 1 19.68 -19.52 -20.26
CA MET A 1 19.62 -18.16 -19.67
C MET A 1 18.17 -17.87 -19.27
N LEU A 2 17.73 -18.33 -18.10
CA LEU A 2 16.42 -17.91 -17.59
C LEU A 2 16.60 -16.49 -17.05
N GLN A 3 16.10 -15.49 -17.79
CA GLN A 3 15.88 -14.15 -17.25
C GLN A 3 15.01 -14.31 -16.01
N GLN A 4 15.62 -14.30 -14.83
CA GLN A 4 14.88 -14.15 -13.60
C GLN A 4 14.30 -12.74 -13.65
N ALA A 5 13.04 -12.63 -14.08
CA ALA A 5 12.29 -11.40 -13.99
C ALA A 5 12.45 -10.88 -12.56
N PRO A 6 12.78 -9.59 -12.36
CA PRO A 6 12.94 -9.05 -11.02
C PRO A 6 11.69 -9.40 -10.21
N PRO A 7 11.83 -9.85 -8.95
CA PRO A 7 10.71 -10.34 -8.17
C PRO A 7 9.62 -9.28 -8.13
N MET A 8 8.56 -9.46 -8.91
CA MET A 8 7.62 -8.38 -9.19
C MET A 8 6.64 -8.28 -8.04
N ILE A 9 6.94 -7.44 -7.03
CA ILE A 9 5.97 -7.15 -5.96
C ILE A 9 4.85 -6.30 -6.55
N LYS A 10 3.65 -6.86 -6.65
CA LYS A 10 2.43 -6.15 -7.05
C LYS A 10 1.53 -5.99 -5.83
N VAL A 11 1.12 -4.75 -5.57
CA VAL A 11 0.16 -4.45 -4.50
C VAL A 11 -1.14 -3.90 -5.07
N SER A 12 -2.25 -4.40 -4.50
CA SER A 12 -3.61 -4.05 -4.84
C SER A 12 -4.47 -3.91 -3.58
N ILE A 13 -5.49 -3.06 -3.65
CA ILE A 13 -6.48 -2.93 -2.58
C ILE A 13 -7.85 -3.23 -3.22
N PRO A 14 -8.18 -4.49 -3.55
CA PRO A 14 -9.34 -4.79 -4.39
C PRO A 14 -10.68 -4.45 -3.73
N SER A 15 -10.77 -4.49 -2.39
CA SER A 15 -12.02 -4.32 -1.67
C SER A 15 -11.84 -3.59 -0.35
N LEU A 16 -12.93 -2.94 0.09
CA LEU A 16 -13.14 -2.60 1.50
C LEU A 16 -14.00 -3.70 2.12
N GLU A 17 -13.52 -4.29 3.20
CA GLU A 17 -14.27 -5.26 3.99
C GLU A 17 -14.88 -4.57 5.21
N THR A 18 -16.06 -5.01 5.62
CA THR A 18 -16.72 -4.53 6.83
C THR A 18 -16.72 -5.66 7.84
N GLU A 19 -15.98 -5.49 8.91
CA GLU A 19 -15.92 -6.46 10.02
C GLU A 19 -16.83 -5.96 11.14
N VAL A 20 -17.70 -6.82 11.64
CA VAL A 20 -18.57 -6.51 12.77
C VAL A 20 -17.89 -7.08 14.02
N ASP A 21 -17.57 -6.22 14.98
CA ASP A 21 -17.02 -6.68 16.25
C ASP A 21 -18.10 -7.37 17.10
N GLU A 22 -17.68 -8.09 18.15
CA GLU A 22 -18.59 -8.79 19.07
C GLU A 22 -19.59 -7.84 19.77
N SER A 23 -19.32 -6.51 19.74
CA SER A 23 -20.23 -5.47 20.22
C SER A 23 -21.22 -4.97 19.16
N GLY A 24 -21.26 -5.58 17.98
CA GLY A 24 -22.13 -5.21 16.86
C GLY A 24 -21.69 -3.97 16.07
N LYS A 25 -20.50 -3.40 16.34
CA LYS A 25 -20.02 -2.21 15.62
C LYS A 25 -19.32 -2.62 14.34
N SER A 26 -19.80 -2.08 13.22
CA SER A 26 -19.19 -2.26 11.91
C SER A 26 -17.94 -1.39 11.74
N ARG A 27 -16.81 -2.01 11.39
CA ARG A 27 -15.52 -1.36 11.13
C ARG A 27 -15.13 -1.58 9.68
N LYS A 28 -14.78 -0.47 9.00
CA LYS A 28 -14.30 -0.51 7.62
C LYS A 28 -12.80 -0.83 7.57
N LEU A 29 -12.46 -1.95 6.94
CA LEU A 29 -11.11 -2.43 6.71
C LEU A 29 -10.80 -2.39 5.21
N PHE A 30 -9.55 -2.11 4.88
CA PHE A 30 -9.04 -2.23 3.51
C PHE A 30 -8.33 -3.57 3.39
N ARG A 31 -8.75 -4.38 2.43
CA ARG A 31 -8.02 -5.60 2.08
C ARG A 31 -6.87 -5.22 1.16
N VAL A 32 -5.65 -5.33 1.67
CA VAL A 32 -4.44 -5.10 0.89
C VAL A 32 -3.90 -6.45 0.46
N GLU A 33 -3.88 -6.68 -0.85
CA GLU A 33 -3.30 -7.86 -1.46
C GLU A 33 -1.88 -7.56 -1.95
N VAL A 34 -0.94 -8.41 -1.57
CA VAL A 34 0.47 -8.35 -1.96
C VAL A 34 0.78 -9.63 -2.71
N LEU A 35 1.05 -9.51 -4.01
CA LEU A 35 1.56 -10.59 -4.84
C LEU A 35 3.09 -10.45 -4.91
N PHE A 36 3.81 -11.48 -4.47
CA PHE A 36 5.26 -11.54 -4.48
C PHE A 36 5.72 -12.91 -4.96
N ASN A 37 6.48 -12.96 -6.05
CA ASN A 37 6.94 -14.22 -6.67
C ASN A 37 5.81 -15.25 -6.80
N GLU A 38 4.69 -14.79 -7.39
CA GLU A 38 3.48 -15.59 -7.62
C GLU A 38 2.73 -16.02 -6.34
N ARG A 39 3.26 -15.73 -5.15
CA ARG A 39 2.57 -15.94 -3.87
C ARG A 39 1.71 -14.75 -3.56
N LYS A 40 0.41 -15.01 -3.36
CA LYS A 40 -0.58 -14.00 -2.99
C LYS A 40 -0.78 -13.99 -1.48
N HIS A 41 -0.49 -12.86 -0.85
CA HIS A 41 -0.80 -12.58 0.55
C HIS A 41 -1.89 -11.51 0.63
N TYR A 42 -2.70 -11.55 1.68
CA TYR A 42 -3.63 -10.46 1.99
C TYR A 42 -3.51 -10.05 3.45
N VAL A 43 -3.73 -8.76 3.72
CA VAL A 43 -3.81 -8.20 5.07
C VAL A 43 -4.98 -7.23 5.14
N LEU A 44 -5.74 -7.29 6.23
CA LEU A 44 -6.79 -6.32 6.52
C LEU A 44 -6.19 -5.18 7.35
N ARG A 45 -6.43 -3.93 6.92
CA ARG A 45 -5.87 -2.74 7.60
C ARG A 45 -6.87 -1.60 7.67
N ARG A 46 -6.88 -0.86 8.77
CA ARG A 46 -7.67 0.37 8.92
C ARG A 46 -6.93 1.54 8.28
N ASN A 47 -7.65 2.63 7.97
CA ASN A 47 -7.05 3.84 7.43
C ASN A 47 -5.87 4.36 8.29
N GLY A 48 -6.01 4.34 9.62
CA GLY A 48 -4.95 4.75 10.56
C GLY A 48 -3.71 3.87 10.52
N ASP A 49 -3.83 2.59 10.14
CA ASP A 49 -2.69 1.70 9.99
C ASP A 49 -1.80 2.13 8.81
N PHE A 50 -2.37 2.61 7.71
CA PHE A 50 -1.62 3.14 6.57
C PHE A 50 -0.82 4.39 6.95
N GLN A 51 -1.37 5.25 7.80
CA GLN A 51 -0.66 6.44 8.28
C GLN A 51 0.54 6.04 9.16
N SER A 52 0.35 5.04 10.02
CA SER A 52 1.43 4.50 10.86
C SER A 52 2.53 3.85 10.01
N LEU A 53 2.15 3.11 8.97
CA LEU A 53 3.07 2.55 7.99
C LEU A 53 3.85 3.66 7.26
N HIS A 54 3.19 4.71 6.77
CA HIS A 54 3.84 5.86 6.12
C HIS A 54 4.90 6.50 7.03
N LYS A 55 4.57 6.76 8.31
CA LYS A 55 5.52 7.32 9.28
C LYS A 55 6.76 6.44 9.45
N LYS A 56 6.61 5.12 9.47
CA LYS A 56 7.73 4.17 9.55
C LYS A 56 8.53 4.16 8.23
N LEU A 57 7.86 4.18 7.08
CA LEU A 57 8.49 4.18 5.77
C LEU A 57 9.30 5.45 5.51
N LYS A 58 8.79 6.62 5.90
CA LYS A 58 9.46 7.92 5.75
C LYS A 58 10.81 8.01 6.45
N LYS A 59 11.02 7.19 7.49
CA LYS A 59 12.32 7.09 8.19
C LYS A 59 13.36 6.27 7.42
N ILE A 60 12.93 5.37 6.54
CA ILE A 60 13.79 4.39 5.86
C ILE A 60 14.02 4.79 4.39
N ILE A 61 13.00 5.37 3.77
CA ILE A 61 13.04 5.79 2.36
C ILE A 61 12.40 7.16 2.19
N ASN A 62 12.78 7.86 1.11
CA ASN A 62 12.04 9.03 0.66
C ASN A 62 10.69 8.59 0.10
N THR A 63 9.69 8.50 0.97
CA THR A 63 8.31 8.16 0.61
C THR A 63 7.58 9.40 0.09
N PRO A 64 6.75 9.28 -0.96
CA PRO A 64 5.89 10.38 -1.41
C PRO A 64 4.90 10.81 -0.32
N ASP A 65 4.26 11.96 -0.53
CA ASP A 65 3.25 12.48 0.40
C ASP A 65 2.10 11.49 0.64
N PHE A 66 1.64 11.43 1.90
CA PHE A 66 0.59 10.50 2.30
C PHE A 66 -0.80 11.05 1.93
N PRO A 67 -1.67 10.27 1.27
CA PRO A 67 -3.03 10.69 0.93
C PRO A 67 -3.96 10.69 2.17
N SER A 68 -3.77 11.66 3.06
CA SER A 68 -4.48 11.80 4.34
C SER A 68 -5.81 12.54 4.22
N LYS A 69 -6.78 12.20 5.08
CA LYS A 69 -8.01 12.98 5.32
C LYS A 69 -7.75 14.45 5.72
N ARG A 70 -6.56 14.75 6.26
CA ARG A 70 -6.16 16.11 6.64
C ARG A 70 -5.85 17.01 5.44
N ASN A 71 -5.67 16.45 4.25
CA ASN A 71 -5.45 17.25 3.06
C ASN A 71 -6.81 17.77 2.55
N PRO A 72 -7.03 19.09 2.47
CA PRO A 72 -8.32 19.68 2.07
C PRO A 72 -8.83 19.13 0.74
N HIS A 73 -7.93 18.94 -0.23
CA HIS A 73 -8.25 18.38 -1.56
C HIS A 73 -8.67 16.90 -1.52
N LEU A 74 -8.40 16.18 -0.42
CA LEU A 74 -8.74 14.76 -0.23
C LEU A 74 -9.93 14.56 0.71
N ARG A 75 -10.41 15.62 1.36
CA ARG A 75 -11.53 15.55 2.31
C ARG A 75 -12.86 15.37 1.59
N THR A 76 -13.01 15.95 0.39
CA THR A 76 -14.23 15.91 -0.43
C THR A 76 -14.31 14.72 -1.38
N LYS A 77 -13.24 13.91 -1.49
CA LYS A 77 -13.18 12.79 -2.45
C LYS A 77 -14.02 11.58 -2.01
N PRO A 78 -14.69 10.89 -2.96
CA PRO A 78 -15.37 9.62 -2.71
C PRO A 78 -14.44 8.54 -2.11
N MET A 79 -15.01 7.64 -1.33
CA MET A 79 -14.27 6.55 -0.65
C MET A 79 -13.51 5.64 -1.62
N GLU A 80 -14.06 5.40 -2.81
CA GLU A 80 -13.45 4.59 -3.85
C GLU A 80 -12.20 5.26 -4.44
N GLN A 81 -12.25 6.57 -4.65
CA GLN A 81 -11.07 7.32 -5.09
C GLN A 81 -9.98 7.32 -4.02
N ARG A 82 -10.36 7.42 -2.74
CA ARG A 82 -9.42 7.25 -1.62
C ARG A 82 -8.78 5.86 -1.61
N ARG A 83 -9.52 4.80 -1.95
CA ARG A 83 -8.98 3.44 -2.09
C ARG A 83 -7.92 3.40 -3.20
N GLN A 84 -8.21 4.00 -4.36
CA GLN A 84 -7.27 4.07 -5.48
C GLN A 84 -6.00 4.87 -5.13
N GLU A 85 -6.13 6.02 -4.49
CA GLU A 85 -4.96 6.83 -4.08
C GLU A 85 -4.10 6.10 -3.05
N LEU A 86 -4.71 5.40 -2.08
CA LEU A 86 -3.98 4.55 -1.14
C LEU A 86 -3.26 3.40 -1.87
N GLN A 87 -3.91 2.78 -2.85
CA GLN A 87 -3.31 1.72 -3.66
C GLN A 87 -2.10 2.25 -4.45
N VAL A 88 -2.21 3.42 -5.09
CA VAL A 88 -1.12 4.08 -5.81
C VAL A 88 0.01 4.41 -4.84
N TYR A 89 -0.30 5.01 -3.69
CA TYR A 89 0.69 5.37 -2.68
C TYR A 89 1.49 4.15 -2.18
N VAL A 90 0.81 3.04 -1.83
CA VAL A 90 1.48 1.82 -1.36
C VAL A 90 2.31 1.18 -2.48
N ARG A 91 1.79 1.12 -3.70
CA ARG A 91 2.52 0.60 -4.86
C ARG A 91 3.78 1.41 -5.14
N SER A 92 3.69 2.74 -5.15
CA SER A 92 4.84 3.62 -5.33
C SER A 92 5.85 3.49 -4.21
N SER A 93 5.40 3.38 -2.95
CA SER A 93 6.29 3.20 -1.80
C SER A 93 7.08 1.89 -1.87
N ILE A 94 6.44 0.81 -2.33
CA ILE A 94 7.08 -0.50 -2.52
C ILE A 94 8.02 -0.48 -3.72
N LYS A 95 7.60 0.11 -4.84
CA LYS A 95 8.45 0.31 -6.03
C LYS A 95 9.71 1.12 -5.69
N MET A 96 9.59 2.18 -4.88
CA MET A 96 10.73 2.98 -4.42
C MET A 96 11.68 2.20 -3.50
N LYS A 97 11.15 1.37 -2.60
CA LYS A 97 11.96 0.43 -1.78
C LYS A 97 12.69 -0.59 -2.64
N MET A 98 12.00 -1.17 -3.64
CA MET A 98 12.63 -2.10 -4.57
C MET A 98 13.68 -1.40 -5.41
N CYS A 99 13.43 -0.19 -5.93
CA CYS A 99 14.43 0.57 -6.68
C CYS A 99 15.69 0.86 -5.85
N ARG A 100 15.53 1.26 -4.57
CA ARG A 100 16.69 1.41 -3.66
C ARG A 100 17.43 0.09 -3.38
N ARG A 101 16.74 -1.05 -3.42
CA ARG A 101 17.33 -2.38 -3.20
C ARG A 101 17.86 -3.03 -4.48
N LEU A 102 17.34 -2.64 -5.66
CA LEU A 102 17.68 -3.12 -7.00
C LEU A 102 18.59 -2.17 -7.79
N CYS A 103 18.91 -0.98 -7.28
CA CYS A 103 20.06 -0.17 -7.74
C CYS A 103 21.43 -0.87 -7.51
N TRP A 104 21.45 -2.19 -7.34
CA TRP A 104 22.64 -3.03 -7.20
C TRP A 104 22.83 -4.01 -8.37
N THR A 105 22.03 -3.94 -9.44
CA THR A 105 22.26 -4.78 -10.64
C THR A 105 22.34 -4.00 -11.95
N SER A 106 22.66 -2.71 -11.90
CA SER A 106 23.09 -1.97 -13.09
C SER A 106 24.28 -1.08 -12.74
N SER A 107 25.38 -1.74 -12.42
CA SER A 107 26.72 -1.25 -12.74
C SER A 107 27.39 -2.38 -13.50
N THR A 108 27.14 -2.45 -14.81
CA THR A 108 28.13 -2.53 -15.89
C THR A 108 27.38 -2.25 -17.19
#